data_AF-A0A6N8IHM9-F1
#
_entry.id   AF-A0A6N8IHM9-F1
#
_cell.length_a   1.000
_cell.length_b   1.000
_cell.length_c   1.000
_cell.angle_alpha   90.00
_cell.angle_beta   90.00
_cell.angle_gamma   90.00
#
_symmetry.space_group_name_H-M   'P 1'
#
loop_
_entity.id
_entity.type
_entity.pdbx_description
1 polymer ?
#
loop_
_entity_poly.entity_id
_entity_poly.type
_entity_poly.pdbx_seq_one_letter_code
_entity_poly.pdbx_strand_id
1 'polypeptide(L)'
;MEMIISIFAAFFIGGAFCAFFQVVNDYTKSIPPKILLVGIGAGALAAALGIMGALGGFAGAGTGILVIGFGEAVFMAVQGLLAGDWTGIVTNFIVLLIFCLMGIVAGAGHLARAKAAGAACEGASETEAAVEEA
;
A
#
# COMPACT_ATOMS: atom_id res chain seq x y z
N MET A 1 -28.24 -7.51 13.01
CA MET A 1 -28.50 -6.32 12.17
C MET A 1 -27.30 -5.36 12.18
N GLU A 2 -26.56 -5.26 13.28
CA GLU A 2 -25.34 -4.43 13.41
C GLU A 2 -24.17 -4.86 12.51
N MET A 3 -23.99 -6.17 12.26
CA MET A 3 -22.91 -6.70 11.41
C MET A 3 -23.02 -6.31 9.93
N ILE A 4 -24.24 -6.11 9.42
CA ILE A 4 -24.46 -5.68 8.04
C ILE A 4 -24.14 -4.19 7.89
N ILE A 5 -24.54 -3.37 8.85
CA ILE A 5 -24.29 -1.93 8.85
C ILE A 5 -22.80 -1.63 8.90
N SER A 6 -22.01 -2.37 9.70
CA SER A 6 -20.56 -2.20 9.75
C SER A 6 -19.86 -2.62 8.46
N ILE A 7 -20.34 -3.65 7.75
CA ILE A 7 -19.81 -4.07 6.45
C ILE A 7 -20.09 -3.00 5.39
N PHE A 8 -21.32 -2.50 5.31
CA PHE A 8 -21.66 -1.43 4.36
C PHE A 8 -20.90 -0.13 4.68
N ALA A 9 -20.76 0.23 5.96
CA ALA A 9 -19.96 1.38 6.38
C ALA A 9 -18.47 1.19 6.03
N ALA A 10 -17.89 0.01 6.27
CA ALA A 10 -16.52 -0.31 5.89
C ALA A 10 -16.29 -0.25 4.38
N PHE A 11 -17.25 -0.72 3.58
CA PHE A 11 -17.18 -0.64 2.12
C PHE A 11 -17.23 0.81 1.62
N PHE A 12 -18.14 1.63 2.15
CA PHE A 12 -18.22 3.04 1.77
C PHE A 12 -17.00 3.85 2.21
N ILE A 13 -16.48 3.60 3.41
CA ILE A 13 -15.27 4.28 3.90
C ILE A 13 -14.06 3.86 3.06
N GLY A 14 -13.90 2.56 2.77
CA GLY A 14 -12.83 2.06 1.89
C GLY A 14 -12.94 2.63 0.47
N GLY A 15 -14.14 2.65 -0.11
CA GLY A 15 -14.39 3.21 -1.44
C GLY A 15 -14.16 4.72 -1.52
N ALA A 16 -14.62 5.47 -0.51
CA ALA A 16 -14.38 6.91 -0.41
C ALA A 16 -12.88 7.23 -0.27
N PHE A 17 -12.13 6.43 0.49
CA PHE A 17 -10.68 6.58 0.64
C PHE A 17 -9.93 6.25 -0.66
N CYS A 18 -10.42 5.24 -1.40
CA CYS A 18 -9.88 4.90 -2.71
C CYS A 18 -10.09 6.04 -3.71
N ALA A 19 -11.30 6.61 -3.76
CA ALA A 19 -11.59 7.79 -4.59
C ALA A 19 -10.76 9.01 -4.17
N PHE A 20 -10.56 9.23 -2.86
CA PHE A 20 -9.69 10.30 -2.36
C PHE A 20 -8.24 10.14 -2.86
N PHE A 21 -7.65 8.95 -2.74
CA PHE A 21 -6.29 8.73 -3.24
C PHE A 21 -6.19 8.77 -4.77
N GLN A 22 -7.22 8.34 -5.50
CA GLN A 22 -7.30 8.51 -6.95
C GLN A 22 -7.24 9.99 -7.32
N VAL A 23 -8.06 10.82 -6.66
CA VAL A 23 -8.05 12.28 -6.85
C VAL A 23 -6.69 12.89 -6.52
N VAL A 24 -6.07 12.50 -5.40
CA VAL A 24 -4.72 12.98 -5.04
C VAL A 24 -3.67 12.54 -6.07
N ASN A 25 -3.77 11.32 -6.59
CA ASN A 25 -2.90 10.82 -7.64
C ASN A 25 -3.03 11.65 -8.93
N ASP A 26 -4.27 11.97 -9.32
CA ASP A 26 -4.55 12.79 -10.51
C ASP A 26 -3.98 14.21 -10.38
N TYR A 27 -4.04 14.80 -9.18
CA TYR A 27 -3.46 16.14 -8.93
C TYR A 27 -1.93 16.14 -8.82
N THR A 28 -1.33 15.03 -8.39
CA THR A 28 0.12 15.01 -8.09
C THR A 28 0.95 14.50 -9.27
N LYS A 29 0.33 13.94 -10.33
CA LYS A 29 0.98 13.31 -11.51
C LYS A 29 2.29 12.61 -11.11
N SER A 30 2.18 11.77 -10.09
CA SER A 30 3.33 11.14 -9.47
C SER A 30 3.11 9.65 -9.50
N ILE A 31 4.16 8.93 -9.92
CA ILE A 31 4.25 7.48 -9.84
C ILE A 31 3.52 6.95 -8.58
N PRO A 32 2.45 6.15 -8.74
CA PRO A 32 1.57 5.67 -7.66
C PRO A 32 2.26 5.10 -6.40
N PRO A 33 3.45 4.46 -6.49
CA PRO A 33 4.19 4.03 -5.30
C PRO A 33 4.52 5.16 -4.31
N LYS A 34 4.73 6.39 -4.80
CA LYS A 34 5.06 7.55 -3.96
C LYS A 34 3.89 7.94 -3.06
N ILE A 35 2.67 8.00 -3.61
CA ILE A 35 1.49 8.39 -2.84
C ILE A 35 1.10 7.31 -1.83
N LEU A 36 1.31 6.03 -2.18
CA LEU A 36 1.14 4.92 -1.25
C LEU A 36 2.11 5.04 -0.06
N LEU A 37 3.38 5.40 -0.30
CA LEU A 37 4.37 5.58 0.75
C LEU A 37 4.02 6.74 1.71
N VAL A 38 3.52 7.86 1.16
CA VAL A 38 3.00 8.98 1.96
C VAL A 38 1.80 8.54 2.80
N GLY A 39 0.91 7.71 2.24
CA GLY A 39 -0.21 7.11 2.97
C GLY A 39 0.24 6.22 4.15
N ILE A 40 1.28 5.41 3.97
CA ILE A 40 1.86 4.59 5.05
C ILE A 40 2.42 5.50 6.16
N GLY A 41 3.17 6.54 5.78
CA GLY A 41 3.73 7.50 6.73
C GLY A 41 2.66 8.27 7.50
N ALA A 42 1.61 8.72 6.82
CA ALA A 42 0.46 9.37 7.44
C ALA A 42 -0.28 8.42 8.39
N GLY A 43 -0.44 7.15 8.03
CA GLY A 43 -1.04 6.12 8.89
C GLY A 43 -0.20 5.83 10.14
N ALA A 44 1.12 5.74 10.00
CA ALA A 44 2.03 5.58 11.15
C ALA A 44 1.98 6.79 12.10
N LEU A 45 1.89 8.01 11.54
CA LEU A 45 1.74 9.23 12.33
C LEU A 45 0.37 9.30 13.03
N ALA A 46 -0.70 8.92 12.33
CA ALA A 46 -2.04 8.83 12.89
C ALA A 46 -2.15 7.76 14.00
N ALA A 47 -1.40 6.66 13.87
CA ALA A 47 -1.26 5.64 14.91
C ALA A 47 -0.54 6.19 16.14
N ALA A 48 0.53 6.97 15.96
CA ALA A 48 1.23 7.64 17.04
C ALA A 48 0.35 8.64 17.81
N LEU A 49 -0.58 9.31 17.12
CA LEU A 49 -1.54 10.24 17.71
C LEU A 49 -2.75 9.55 18.37
N GLY A 50 -2.85 8.22 18.31
CA GLY A 50 -3.96 7.45 18.91
C GLY A 50 -5.30 7.55 18.16
N ILE A 51 -5.31 8.18 16.98
CA ILE A 51 -6.52 8.40 16.17
C ILE A 51 -6.97 7.10 15.48
N MET A 52 -6.05 6.15 15.29
CA MET A 52 -6.33 4.84 14.67
C MET A 52 -7.33 3.99 15.46
N GLY A 53 -7.37 4.11 16.80
CA GLY A 53 -8.35 3.38 17.61
C GLY A 53 -9.80 3.82 17.37
N ALA A 54 -10.03 5.12 17.13
CA ALA A 54 -11.35 5.64 16.79
C ALA A 54 -11.73 5.33 15.34
N LEU A 55 -10.77 5.36 14.42
CA LEU A 55 -10.97 4.99 13.02
C LEU A 55 -11.25 3.49 12.86
N GLY A 56 -10.55 2.62 13.60
CA GLY A 56 -10.77 1.17 13.60
C GLY A 56 -12.14 0.76 14.15
N GLY A 57 -12.66 1.49 15.13
CA GLY A 57 -14.04 1.31 15.63
C GLY A 57 -15.12 1.74 14.65
N PHE A 58 -14.83 2.72 13.78
CA PHE A 58 -15.81 3.28 12.83
C PHE A 58 -15.74 2.62 11.44
N ALA A 59 -14.55 2.18 11.01
CA ALA A 59 -14.30 1.57 9.70
C ALA A 59 -14.07 0.05 9.76
N GLY A 60 -13.92 -0.54 10.94
CA GLY A 60 -13.82 -1.98 11.15
C GLY A 60 -12.73 -2.63 10.27
N ALA A 61 -13.14 -3.63 9.49
CA ALA A 61 -12.25 -4.35 8.57
C ALA A 61 -11.67 -3.49 7.43
N GLY A 62 -12.28 -2.34 7.12
CA GLY A 62 -11.81 -1.44 6.05
C GLY A 62 -10.45 -0.81 6.35
N THR A 63 -10.22 -0.40 7.59
CA THR A 63 -8.96 0.24 8.03
C THR A 63 -7.74 -0.66 7.92
N GLY A 64 -7.90 -1.96 8.15
CA GLY A 64 -6.80 -2.93 8.08
C GLY A 64 -6.40 -3.31 6.64
N ILE A 65 -7.29 -3.13 5.66
CA ILE A 65 -7.05 -3.47 4.25
C ILE A 65 -6.44 -2.26 3.50
N LEU A 66 -6.61 -1.06 4.03
CA LEU A 66 -6.05 0.17 3.49
C LEU A 66 -4.57 0.32 3.86
N VAL A 67 -3.83 1.05 3.03
CA VAL A 67 -2.41 1.40 3.21
C VAL A 67 -2.11 2.06 4.56
N ILE A 68 -3.10 2.76 5.13
CA ILE A 68 -3.05 3.36 6.47
C ILE A 68 -2.86 2.28 7.56
N GLY A 69 -3.52 1.12 7.42
CA GLY A 69 -3.40 0.00 8.37
C GLY A 69 -2.01 -0.65 8.35
N PHE A 70 -1.33 -0.66 7.20
CA PHE A 70 0.08 -1.05 7.15
C PHE A 70 0.96 -0.07 7.94
N GLY A 71 0.68 1.23 7.87
CA GLY A 71 1.37 2.24 8.69
C GLY A 71 1.19 2.04 10.19
N GLU A 72 -0.02 1.69 10.64
CA GLU A 72 -0.29 1.32 12.03
C GLU A 72 0.46 0.05 12.45
N ALA A 73 0.46 -0.99 11.61
CA ALA A 73 1.21 -2.22 11.88
C ALA A 73 2.72 -1.97 12.01
N VAL A 74 3.29 -1.07 11.20
CA VAL A 74 4.69 -0.65 11.32
C VAL A 74 4.91 0.10 12.63
N PHE A 75 4.04 1.03 13.01
CA PHE A 75 4.14 1.75 14.27
C PHE A 75 4.10 0.80 15.48
N MET A 76 3.16 -0.16 15.50
CA MET A 76 3.07 -1.16 16.56
C MET A 76 4.31 -2.08 16.61
N ALA A 77 4.84 -2.48 15.45
CA ALA A 77 6.07 -3.28 15.39
C ALA A 77 7.29 -2.52 15.95
N VAL A 78 7.41 -1.22 15.68
CA VAL A 78 8.48 -0.38 16.23
C VAL A 78 8.33 -0.19 17.74
N GLN A 79 7.11 0.04 18.22
CA GLN A 79 6.83 0.10 19.66
C GLN A 79 7.15 -1.22 20.37
N GLY A 80 6.77 -2.36 19.77
CA GLY A 80 7.11 -3.69 20.27
C GLY A 80 8.62 -3.93 20.31
N LEU A 81 9.34 -3.47 19.29
CA LEU A 81 10.80 -3.53 19.26
C LEU A 81 11.43 -2.74 20.41
N LEU A 82 10.94 -1.52 20.69
CA LEU A 82 11.40 -0.73 21.83
C LEU A 82 11.10 -1.40 23.18
N ALA A 83 10.02 -2.20 23.25
CA ALA A 83 9.67 -3.00 24.41
C ALA A 83 10.45 -4.34 24.51
N GLY A 84 11.32 -4.64 23.54
CA GLY A 84 12.15 -5.86 23.50
C GLY A 84 11.51 -7.04 22.75
N ASP A 85 10.35 -6.86 22.12
CA ASP A 85 9.70 -7.86 21.28
C ASP A 85 10.06 -7.66 19.80
N TRP A 86 10.83 -8.59 19.25
CA TRP A 86 11.31 -8.55 17.87
C TRP A 86 10.33 -9.19 16.87
N THR A 87 9.27 -9.85 17.35
CA THR A 87 8.37 -10.62 16.46
C THR A 87 7.70 -9.75 15.41
N GLY A 88 7.13 -8.61 15.80
CA GLY A 88 6.42 -7.72 14.89
C GLY A 88 7.29 -7.17 13.77
N ILE A 89 8.53 -6.76 14.08
CA ILE A 89 9.42 -6.23 13.05
C ILE A 89 9.93 -7.33 12.11
N VAL A 90 10.25 -8.51 12.65
CA VAL A 90 10.66 -9.68 11.86
C VAL A 90 9.55 -10.09 10.89
N THR A 91 8.29 -10.14 11.33
CA THR A 91 7.15 -10.45 10.46
C THR A 91 7.04 -9.43 9.31
N ASN A 92 7.13 -8.13 9.61
CA ASN A 92 7.07 -7.09 8.59
C ASN A 92 8.22 -7.21 7.56
N PHE A 93 9.44 -7.49 8.03
CA PHE A 93 10.58 -7.73 7.15
C PHE A 93 10.42 -8.96 6.27
N ILE A 94 9.90 -10.07 6.81
CA ILE A 94 9.65 -11.30 6.04
C ILE A 94 8.61 -11.03 4.94
N VAL A 95 7.50 -10.38 5.28
CA VAL A 95 6.46 -10.03 4.31
C VAL A 95 7.02 -9.12 3.20
N LEU A 96 7.81 -8.11 3.56
CA LEU A 96 8.48 -7.24 2.60
C LEU A 96 9.41 -8.03 1.66
N LEU A 97 10.19 -8.97 2.21
CA LEU A 97 11.10 -9.81 1.43
C LEU A 97 10.34 -10.68 0.43
N ILE A 98 9.22 -11.29 0.85
CA ILE A 98 8.35 -12.09 -0.03
C ILE A 98 7.78 -11.24 -1.16
N PHE A 99 7.28 -10.02 -0.86
CA PHE A 99 6.77 -9.10 -1.86
C PHE A 99 7.85 -8.66 -2.86
N CYS A 100 9.05 -8.35 -2.38
CA CYS A 100 10.19 -8.03 -3.23
C CYS A 100 10.56 -9.21 -4.15
N LEU A 101 10.59 -10.44 -3.63
CA LEU A 101 10.85 -11.64 -4.44
C LEU A 101 9.75 -11.85 -5.49
N MET A 102 8.47 -11.70 -5.13
CA MET A 102 7.38 -11.79 -6.11
C MET A 102 7.51 -10.72 -7.20
N GLY A 103 7.88 -9.50 -6.84
CA GLY A 103 8.14 -8.41 -7.79
C GLY A 103 9.32 -8.73 -8.71
N ILE A 104 10.42 -9.27 -8.19
CA ILE A 104 11.59 -9.69 -8.98
C ILE A 104 11.22 -10.82 -9.95
N VAL A 105 10.48 -11.83 -9.49
CA VAL A 105 10.06 -12.97 -10.33
C VAL A 105 9.09 -12.52 -11.43
N ALA A 106 8.11 -11.69 -11.08
CA ALA A 106 7.17 -11.13 -12.05
C ALA A 106 7.87 -10.21 -13.06
N GLY A 107 8.79 -9.35 -12.60
CA GLY A 107 9.60 -8.47 -13.44
C GLY A 107 10.57 -9.22 -14.35
N ALA A 108 11.27 -10.24 -13.84
CA ALA A 108 12.12 -11.12 -14.64
C ALA A 108 11.31 -11.93 -15.65
N GLY A 109 10.10 -12.38 -15.29
CA GLY A 109 9.17 -13.06 -16.19
C GLY A 109 8.65 -12.15 -17.31
N HIS A 110 8.29 -10.91 -16.98
CA HIS A 110 7.94 -9.89 -17.95
C HIS A 110 9.12 -9.55 -18.86
N LEU A 111 10.34 -9.41 -18.33
CA LEU A 111 11.53 -9.14 -19.14
C LEU A 111 11.90 -10.33 -20.03
N ALA A 112 11.73 -11.58 -19.55
CA ALA A 112 11.96 -12.77 -20.37
C ALA A 112 10.94 -12.87 -21.53
N ARG A 113 9.67 -12.53 -21.28
CA ARG A 113 8.65 -12.45 -22.33
C ARG A 113 8.84 -11.25 -23.25
N ALA A 114 9.26 -10.11 -22.70
CA ALA A 114 9.59 -8.90 -23.46
C ALA A 114 10.85 -9.10 -24.29
N LYS A 115 11.82 -9.93 -23.88
CA LYS A 115 13.00 -10.28 -24.67
C LYS A 115 12.67 -11.34 -25.74
N ALA A 116 11.74 -12.25 -25.46
CA ALA A 116 11.16 -13.15 -26.47
C ALA A 116 10.33 -12.37 -27.52
N ALA A 117 9.65 -11.29 -27.12
CA ALA A 117 8.99 -10.33 -28.01
C ALA A 117 9.95 -9.27 -28.56
N GLY A 118 11.10 -9.06 -27.92
CA GLY A 118 12.05 -7.96 -28.12
C GLY A 118 13.08 -8.19 -29.20
N ALA A 119 13.13 -9.37 -29.82
CA ALA A 119 13.57 -9.48 -31.21
C ALA A 119 12.67 -8.67 -32.19
N ALA A 120 11.53 -8.14 -31.72
CA ALA A 120 10.65 -7.24 -32.48
C ALA A 120 10.51 -5.82 -31.89
N CYS A 121 11.04 -5.49 -30.70
CA CYS A 121 10.91 -4.15 -30.13
C CYS A 121 11.98 -3.84 -29.06
N GLU A 122 13.17 -3.48 -29.51
CA GLU A 122 14.30 -2.99 -28.71
C GLU A 122 14.07 -1.58 -28.10
N GLY A 123 12.82 -1.13 -27.97
CA GLY A 123 12.46 0.28 -27.76
C GLY A 123 11.36 0.55 -26.73
N ALA A 124 11.15 -0.31 -25.74
CA ALA A 124 10.16 -0.08 -24.67
C ALA A 124 10.78 0.39 -23.34
N SER A 125 12.11 0.59 -23.29
CA SER A 125 12.79 1.12 -22.10
C SER A 125 12.66 2.64 -21.92
N GLU A 126 12.13 3.37 -22.91
CA GLU A 126 11.97 4.83 -22.85
C GLU A 126 10.51 5.30 -22.69
N THR A 127 9.50 4.44 -22.84
CA THR A 127 8.11 4.89 -23.09
C THR A 127 7.15 4.81 -21.91
N GLU A 128 7.45 4.12 -20.80
CA GLU A 128 6.59 4.25 -19.59
C GLU A 128 6.85 5.53 -18.79
N ALA A 129 7.96 6.23 -19.10
CA ALA A 129 8.14 7.65 -18.77
C ALA A 129 7.13 8.58 -19.50
N ALA A 130 6.34 8.05 -20.45
CA ALA A 130 5.46 8.86 -21.31
C ALA A 130 3.95 8.60 -21.13
N VAL A 131 3.50 7.72 -20.21
CA VAL A 131 2.04 7.54 -19.96
C VAL A 131 1.49 8.54 -18.93
N GLU A 132 2.37 9.22 -18.19
CA GLU A 132 1.96 10.28 -17.25
C GLU A 132 1.77 11.66 -17.95
N GLU A 133 2.04 11.77 -19.26
CA GLU A 133 1.88 13.00 -20.06
C GLU A 133 0.69 13.02 -21.05
N ALA A 134 -0.24 12.06 -20.99
CA ALA A 134 -1.50 12.12 -21.76
C ALA A 134 -2.74 12.28 -20.87
#